data_AF-A0A015MDY9-F1
#
_entry.id   AF-A0A015MDY9-F1
#
_cell.length_a   1.000
_cell.length_b   1.000
_cell.length_c   1.000
_cell.angle_alpha   90.00
_cell.angle_beta   90.00
_cell.angle_gamma   90.00
#
_symmetry.space_group_name_H-M   'P 1'
#
loop_
_entity.id
_entity.type
_entity.pdbx_description
1 polymer ?
#
loop_
_entity_poly.entity_id
_entity_poly.type
_entity_poly.pdbx_seq_one_letter_code
_entity_poly.pdbx_strand_id
1 'polypeptide(L)'
;MLFLCLIVIYLYLDEFTLAFTPKIVWGHSAVFADSRIYITGGIIPISQDSFKGEHSKEFYYLNIGKPFGVEAGDKLPWVDLSPVSQILPTHAWSAFSNCGDSLILYIGESNGSVEYGDVYTYNLQQWNNLMTINSPPSYYHSRSQTVCDKTGKMYRFGGNFQPIGNPVINNKMNILDIHTRVWRSSGAPVGMYDHTGTLLPNGYIVYIGGRFNELLVNMSKVNRHRLID
;
A
#
# COMPACT_ATOMS: atom_id res chain seq x y z
N MET A 1 44.79 11.91 17.23
CA MET A 1 44.77 11.61 15.78
C MET A 1 44.08 10.28 15.47
N LEU A 2 44.47 9.16 16.07
CA LEU A 2 43.88 7.84 15.79
C LEU A 2 42.34 7.78 15.98
N PHE A 3 41.82 8.46 17.01
CA PHE A 3 40.38 8.52 17.32
C PHE A 3 39.57 9.32 16.28
N LEU A 4 40.17 10.37 15.71
CA LEU A 4 39.57 11.18 14.63
C LEU A 4 39.57 10.40 13.30
N CYS A 5 40.64 9.65 13.01
CA CYS A 5 40.69 8.75 11.85
C CYS A 5 39.62 7.64 11.95
N LEU A 6 39.37 7.07 13.13
CA LEU A 6 38.34 6.06 13.33
C LEU A 6 36.92 6.62 13.12
N ILE A 7 36.63 7.84 13.58
CA ILE A 7 35.33 8.50 13.34
C ILE A 7 35.15 8.82 11.85
N VAL A 8 36.18 9.34 11.17
CA VAL A 8 36.12 9.62 9.73
C VAL A 8 35.96 8.33 8.92
N ILE A 9 36.64 7.25 9.29
CA ILE A 9 36.47 5.92 8.68
C ILE A 9 35.08 5.34 8.97
N TYR A 10 34.53 5.54 10.17
CA TYR A 10 33.17 5.10 10.51
C TYR A 10 32.11 5.89 9.72
N LEU A 11 32.27 7.20 9.58
CA LEU A 11 31.41 8.06 8.77
C LEU A 11 31.54 7.75 7.26
N TYR A 12 32.73 7.36 6.78
CA TYR A 12 32.95 6.92 5.40
C TYR A 12 32.46 5.50 5.13
N LEU A 13 32.49 4.62 6.13
CA LEU A 13 31.99 3.24 6.02
C LEU A 13 30.47 3.17 6.12
N ASP A 14 29.82 4.12 6.80
CA ASP A 14 28.36 4.28 6.76
C ASP A 14 27.85 4.62 5.35
N GLU A 15 28.69 5.22 4.49
CA GLU A 15 28.34 5.45 3.07
C GLU A 15 28.46 4.19 2.20
N PHE A 16 29.05 3.10 2.71
CA PHE A 16 29.05 1.78 2.07
C PHE A 16 27.91 0.90 2.60
N THR A 17 26.69 1.45 2.66
CA THR A 17 25.51 0.58 2.67
C THR A 17 25.53 -0.25 1.38
N LEU A 18 25.66 -1.57 1.51
CA LEU A 18 25.48 -2.51 0.40
C LEU A 18 24.21 -2.11 -0.37
N ALA A 19 24.33 -1.95 -1.70
CA ALA A 19 23.20 -1.57 -2.53
C ALA A 19 22.08 -2.61 -2.39
N PHE A 20 20.97 -2.21 -1.78
CA PHE A 20 19.81 -3.07 -1.62
C PHE A 20 19.16 -3.33 -2.98
N THR A 21 18.74 -4.57 -3.23
CA THR A 21 17.98 -4.95 -4.42
C THR A 21 16.69 -5.64 -3.98
N PRO A 22 15.51 -5.10 -4.33
CA PRO A 22 14.23 -5.72 -4.02
C PRO A 22 14.10 -7.15 -4.57
N LYS A 23 13.36 -8.01 -3.86
CA LYS A 23 13.01 -9.35 -4.33
C LYS A 23 11.86 -9.31 -5.34
N ILE A 24 11.71 -10.40 -6.10
CA ILE A 24 10.53 -10.61 -6.95
C ILE A 24 9.32 -10.86 -6.04
N VAL A 25 8.29 -10.03 -6.17
CA VAL A 25 7.04 -10.14 -5.41
C VAL A 25 5.82 -9.83 -6.27
N TRP A 26 4.76 -10.61 -6.08
CA TRP A 26 3.44 -10.35 -6.68
C TRP A 26 2.54 -9.60 -5.71
N GLY A 27 1.69 -8.69 -6.22
CA GLY A 27 0.69 -8.02 -5.38
C GLY A 27 1.29 -7.14 -4.27
N HIS A 28 2.50 -6.62 -4.45
CA HIS A 28 3.06 -5.61 -3.56
C HIS A 28 2.21 -4.33 -3.61
N SER A 29 2.26 -3.54 -2.55
CA SER A 29 1.58 -2.24 -2.48
C SER A 29 2.61 -1.13 -2.60
N ALA A 30 2.29 -0.08 -3.35
CA ALA A 30 3.22 1.02 -3.60
C ALA A 30 2.53 2.38 -3.44
N VAL A 31 3.28 3.37 -2.95
CA VAL A 31 2.79 4.75 -2.86
C VAL A 31 3.91 5.76 -3.06
N PHE A 32 3.60 6.87 -3.72
CA PHE A 32 4.51 8.00 -3.85
C PHE A 32 4.32 9.01 -2.71
N ALA A 33 5.42 9.38 -2.05
CA ALA A 33 5.46 10.42 -1.03
C ALA A 33 6.88 11.01 -0.93
N ASP A 34 7.00 12.32 -0.77
CA ASP A 34 8.28 13.01 -0.48
C ASP A 34 9.46 12.61 -1.39
N SER A 35 9.22 12.58 -2.71
CA SER A 35 10.23 12.15 -3.71
C SER A 35 10.73 10.72 -3.51
N ARG A 36 9.89 9.85 -2.96
CA ARG A 36 10.15 8.43 -2.77
C ARG A 36 8.95 7.61 -3.23
N ILE A 37 9.23 6.45 -3.82
CA ILE A 37 8.21 5.43 -4.08
C ILE A 37 8.39 4.34 -3.04
N TYR A 38 7.54 4.33 -2.02
CA TYR A 38 7.54 3.33 -0.97
C TYR A 38 6.82 2.07 -1.46
N ILE A 39 7.36 0.91 -1.14
CA ILE A 39 6.85 -0.40 -1.53
C ILE A 39 6.83 -1.31 -0.30
N THR A 40 5.74 -2.06 -0.14
CA THR A 40 5.58 -3.00 0.98
C THR A 40 4.86 -4.30 0.59
N GLY A 41 5.25 -5.38 1.25
CA GLY A 41 4.59 -6.68 1.19
C GLY A 41 4.63 -7.33 -0.20
N GLY A 42 3.58 -8.09 -0.49
CA GLY A 42 3.45 -8.94 -1.66
C GLY A 42 3.71 -10.42 -1.33
N ILE A 43 3.66 -11.26 -2.37
CA ILE A 43 3.90 -12.70 -2.29
C ILE A 43 5.23 -12.99 -2.96
N ILE A 44 6.18 -13.54 -2.20
CA ILE A 44 7.41 -14.13 -2.72
C ILE A 44 7.05 -15.49 -3.30
N PRO A 45 7.12 -15.65 -4.63
CA PRO A 45 6.53 -16.82 -5.26
C PRO A 45 7.46 -18.05 -5.19
N ILE A 46 6.89 -19.25 -5.13
CA ILE A 46 7.65 -20.52 -5.13
C ILE A 46 8.41 -20.70 -6.47
N SER A 47 7.84 -20.18 -7.55
CA SER A 47 8.43 -20.10 -8.88
C SER A 47 8.00 -18.79 -9.55
N GLN A 48 8.76 -18.25 -10.49
CA GLN A 48 8.53 -16.90 -11.03
C GLN A 48 7.08 -16.64 -11.48
N ASP A 49 6.41 -17.61 -12.09
CA ASP A 49 5.04 -17.49 -12.61
C ASP A 49 3.93 -17.96 -11.65
N SER A 50 4.27 -18.29 -10.40
CA SER A 50 3.31 -18.81 -9.42
C SER A 50 2.71 -17.69 -8.55
N PHE A 51 1.38 -17.61 -8.48
CA PHE A 51 0.67 -16.79 -7.49
C PHE A 51 0.64 -17.43 -6.08
N LYS A 52 1.26 -18.61 -5.91
CA LYS A 52 1.46 -19.27 -4.61
C LYS A 52 2.85 -18.96 -4.07
N GLY A 53 2.92 -18.63 -2.79
CA GLY A 53 4.17 -18.31 -2.13
C GLY A 53 3.99 -17.84 -0.70
N GLU A 54 5.08 -17.29 -0.16
CA GLU A 54 5.10 -16.72 1.18
C GLU A 54 4.73 -15.23 1.11
N HIS A 55 3.83 -14.78 1.99
CA HIS A 55 3.54 -13.36 2.11
C HIS A 55 4.74 -12.66 2.77
N SER A 56 5.11 -11.50 2.23
CA SER A 56 6.20 -10.67 2.72
C SER A 56 5.69 -9.56 3.63
N LYS A 57 6.59 -9.00 4.43
CA LYS A 57 6.42 -7.72 5.14
C LYS A 57 7.61 -6.77 4.91
N GLU A 58 8.36 -7.03 3.84
CA GLU A 58 9.45 -6.15 3.41
C GLU A 58 8.90 -4.76 3.15
N PHE A 59 9.70 -3.76 3.48
CA PHE A 59 9.36 -2.35 3.31
C PHE A 59 10.59 -1.61 2.85
N TYR A 60 10.51 -0.92 1.72
CA TYR A 60 11.65 -0.24 1.11
C TYR A 60 11.15 0.88 0.22
N TYR A 61 12.06 1.72 -0.28
CA TYR A 61 11.69 2.74 -1.25
C TYR A 61 12.73 2.96 -2.34
N LEU A 62 12.25 3.41 -3.50
CA LEU A 62 13.07 4.02 -4.55
C LEU A 62 13.20 5.52 -4.28
N ASN A 63 14.42 6.02 -4.11
CA ASN A 63 14.66 7.45 -3.93
C ASN A 63 14.72 8.18 -5.26
N ILE A 64 13.58 8.73 -5.70
CA ILE A 64 13.52 9.45 -6.98
C ILE A 64 14.04 10.90 -6.89
N GLY A 65 14.37 11.38 -5.69
CA GLY A 65 15.07 12.65 -5.50
C GLY A 65 16.56 12.58 -5.85
N LYS A 66 17.13 11.38 -6.02
CA LYS A 66 18.49 11.19 -6.54
C LYS A 66 18.44 10.93 -8.04
N PRO A 67 19.32 11.52 -8.86
CA PRO A 67 19.45 11.15 -10.26
C PRO A 67 19.83 9.66 -10.39
N PHE A 68 19.23 8.97 -11.35
CA PHE A 68 19.57 7.61 -11.74
C PHE A 68 19.36 7.43 -13.24
N GLY A 69 20.15 6.55 -13.85
CA GLY A 69 20.00 6.22 -15.27
C GLY A 69 18.93 5.16 -15.51
N VAL A 70 18.52 5.00 -16.78
CA VAL A 70 17.48 4.06 -17.22
C VAL A 70 18.05 2.91 -18.06
N GLU A 71 19.37 2.82 -18.18
CA GLU A 71 20.05 1.81 -18.96
C GLU A 71 20.19 0.50 -18.18
N ALA A 72 20.30 -0.60 -18.90
CA ALA A 72 20.50 -1.92 -18.29
C ALA A 72 21.81 -1.92 -17.47
N GLY A 73 21.69 -2.20 -16.16
CA GLY A 73 22.82 -2.24 -15.23
C GLY A 73 23.00 -0.98 -14.39
N ASP A 74 22.25 0.10 -14.65
CA ASP A 74 22.23 1.27 -13.78
C ASP A 74 21.73 0.91 -12.38
N LYS A 75 22.45 1.39 -11.37
CA LYS A 75 22.07 1.17 -9.97
C LYS A 75 20.96 2.13 -9.60
N LEU A 76 19.77 1.58 -9.40
CA LEU A 76 18.64 2.32 -8.86
C LEU A 76 18.88 2.63 -7.37
N PRO A 77 18.51 3.84 -6.89
CA PRO A 77 18.77 4.29 -5.53
C PRO A 77 17.73 3.72 -4.54
N TRP A 78 17.75 2.39 -4.39
CA TRP A 78 16.92 1.66 -3.44
C TRP A 78 17.43 1.82 -2.01
N VAL A 79 16.50 1.87 -1.05
CA VAL A 79 16.79 1.90 0.39
C VAL A 79 15.91 0.89 1.10
N ASP A 80 16.52 -0.03 1.84
CA ASP A 80 15.81 -1.00 2.66
C ASP A 80 15.35 -0.38 3.99
N LEU A 81 14.07 -0.57 4.32
CA LEU A 81 13.45 -0.20 5.59
C LEU A 81 12.80 -1.41 6.27
N SER A 82 13.07 -2.63 5.81
CA SER A 82 12.52 -3.86 6.39
C SER A 82 12.87 -4.03 7.88
N PRO A 83 14.01 -3.54 8.41
CA PRO A 83 14.27 -3.58 9.86
C PRO A 83 13.24 -2.85 10.73
N VAL A 84 12.50 -1.86 10.19
CA VAL A 84 11.47 -1.10 10.93
C VAL A 84 10.05 -1.64 10.71
N SER A 85 9.83 -2.66 9.88
CA SER A 85 8.50 -3.25 9.61
C SER A 85 8.08 -4.35 10.61
N GLN A 86 8.64 -4.34 11.82
CA GLN A 86 8.50 -5.47 12.77
C GLN A 86 7.06 -5.78 13.15
N ILE A 87 6.24 -4.75 13.36
CA ILE A 87 4.83 -4.87 13.75
C ILE A 87 3.89 -5.18 12.59
N LEU A 88 4.35 -5.04 11.33
CA LEU A 88 3.50 -5.31 10.18
C LEU A 88 3.27 -6.82 10.05
N PRO A 89 2.03 -7.27 9.84
CA PRO A 89 1.78 -8.63 9.43
C PRO A 89 2.31 -8.85 8.00
N THR A 90 2.59 -10.08 7.64
CA THR A 90 2.87 -10.43 6.25
C THR A 90 1.61 -10.21 5.41
N HIS A 91 1.74 -9.55 4.27
CA HIS A 91 0.58 -9.09 3.53
C HIS A 91 0.79 -9.00 2.03
N ALA A 92 -0.30 -9.01 1.28
CA ALA A 92 -0.34 -8.79 -0.17
C ALA A 92 -1.63 -8.08 -0.57
N TRP A 93 -1.67 -7.54 -1.79
CA TRP A 93 -2.83 -6.87 -2.39
C TRP A 93 -3.51 -5.87 -1.45
N SER A 94 -2.68 -5.16 -0.69
CA SER A 94 -3.09 -4.20 0.32
C SER A 94 -3.34 -2.84 -0.31
N ALA A 95 -4.12 -2.01 0.37
CA ALA A 95 -4.33 -0.63 -0.07
C ALA A 95 -3.36 0.28 0.68
N PHE A 96 -2.50 0.98 -0.05
CA PHE A 96 -1.43 1.80 0.52
C PHE A 96 -1.54 3.24 0.00
N SER A 97 -1.51 4.21 0.91
CA SER A 97 -1.71 5.62 0.55
C SER A 97 -0.81 6.56 1.35
N ASN A 98 -0.67 7.76 0.82
CA ASN A 98 -0.05 8.88 1.50
C ASN A 98 -1.18 9.84 1.88
N CYS A 99 -1.32 10.13 3.16
CA CYS A 99 -2.41 10.97 3.66
C CYS A 99 -1.96 11.80 4.85
N GLY A 100 -1.90 13.13 4.65
CA GLY A 100 -1.27 14.03 5.60
C GLY A 100 0.23 13.71 5.73
N ASP A 101 0.70 13.61 6.97
CA ASP A 101 2.12 13.36 7.30
C ASP A 101 2.43 11.86 7.49
N SER A 102 1.58 10.97 6.99
CA SER A 102 1.71 9.53 7.22
C SER A 102 1.40 8.72 5.97
N LEU A 103 2.16 7.62 5.80
CA LEU A 103 1.73 6.56 4.90
C LEU A 103 0.75 5.67 5.66
N ILE A 104 -0.33 5.24 5.00
CA ILE A 104 -1.42 4.48 5.60
C ILE A 104 -1.62 3.20 4.80
N LEU A 105 -1.52 2.07 5.49
CA LEU A 105 -1.65 0.74 4.93
C LEU A 105 -2.87 0.04 5.52
N TYR A 106 -3.74 -0.43 4.64
CA TYR A 106 -4.81 -1.36 4.97
C TYR A 106 -4.49 -2.73 4.41
N ILE A 107 -4.44 -3.73 5.28
CA ILE A 107 -4.12 -5.10 4.87
C ILE A 107 -5.20 -5.61 3.90
N GLY A 108 -4.74 -6.20 2.81
CA GLY A 108 -5.57 -6.85 1.79
C GLY A 108 -5.73 -8.33 2.10
N GLU A 109 -4.68 -9.08 1.86
CA GLU A 109 -4.54 -10.49 2.21
C GLU A 109 -3.38 -10.70 3.18
N SER A 110 -3.52 -11.70 4.06
CA SER A 110 -2.47 -12.15 4.98
C SER A 110 -2.60 -13.64 5.25
N ASN A 111 -1.46 -14.29 5.47
CA ASN A 111 -1.39 -15.65 6.00
C ASN A 111 -1.38 -15.70 7.54
N GLY A 112 -1.26 -14.55 8.22
CA GLY A 112 -1.30 -14.45 9.68
C GLY A 112 -2.70 -14.17 10.22
N SER A 113 -2.84 -14.23 11.54
CA SER A 113 -4.03 -13.72 12.25
C SER A 113 -4.02 -12.19 12.22
N VAL A 114 -4.62 -11.61 11.17
CA VAL A 114 -4.86 -10.16 11.08
C VAL A 114 -6.31 -9.90 11.47
N GLU A 115 -6.52 -8.93 12.35
CA GLU A 115 -7.86 -8.38 12.56
C GLU A 115 -8.20 -7.54 11.31
N TYR A 116 -9.04 -8.10 10.43
CA TYR A 116 -9.48 -7.43 9.21
C TYR A 116 -10.17 -6.10 9.59
N GLY A 117 -9.44 -5.00 9.46
CA GLY A 117 -9.86 -3.67 9.92
C GLY A 117 -8.74 -2.85 10.57
N ASP A 118 -7.64 -3.50 10.95
CA ASP A 118 -6.43 -2.83 11.37
C ASP A 118 -5.90 -1.87 10.30
N VAL A 119 -5.44 -0.71 10.78
CA VAL A 119 -4.84 0.34 9.96
C VAL A 119 -3.44 0.57 10.48
N TYR A 120 -2.45 0.41 9.60
CA TYR A 120 -1.05 0.66 9.95
C TYR A 120 -0.61 1.98 9.37
N THR A 121 0.11 2.78 10.16
CA THR A 121 0.62 4.08 9.75
C THR A 121 2.14 4.11 9.86
N TYR A 122 2.81 4.63 8.84
CA TYR A 122 4.23 4.91 8.87
C TYR A 122 4.46 6.43 8.92
N ASN A 123 5.05 6.89 10.02
CA ASN A 123 5.51 8.27 10.22
C ASN A 123 6.69 8.27 11.17
N LEU A 124 7.48 9.34 11.18
CA LEU A 124 8.66 9.47 12.05
C LEU A 124 9.58 8.23 11.99
N GLN A 125 9.69 7.64 10.81
CA GLN A 125 10.51 6.45 10.51
C GLN A 125 10.08 5.15 11.22
N GLN A 126 8.85 5.05 11.71
CA GLN A 126 8.34 3.89 12.42
C GLN A 126 6.91 3.52 11.99
N TRP A 127 6.62 2.22 12.02
CA TRP A 127 5.28 1.69 11.84
C TRP A 127 4.52 1.70 13.17
N ASN A 128 3.25 2.10 13.13
CA ASN A 128 2.33 2.08 14.26
C ASN A 128 1.00 1.44 13.83
N ASN A 129 0.28 0.81 14.76
CA ASN A 129 -1.12 0.46 14.57
C ASN A 129 -1.98 1.66 15.00
N LEU A 130 -2.84 2.13 14.11
CA LEU A 130 -3.75 3.24 14.36
C LEU A 130 -5.04 2.69 14.97
N MET A 131 -5.22 2.99 16.26
CA MET A 131 -6.48 2.71 16.94
C MET A 131 -7.61 3.55 16.32
N THR A 132 -8.61 2.89 15.77
CA THR A 132 -9.79 3.52 15.14
C THR A 132 -11.03 3.40 16.04
N ILE A 133 -11.97 4.32 15.85
CA ILE A 133 -13.25 4.35 16.56
C ILE A 133 -14.31 3.71 15.66
N ASN A 134 -14.97 2.69 16.21
CA ASN A 134 -15.85 1.75 15.51
C ASN A 134 -15.10 0.85 14.51
N SER A 135 -15.68 -0.30 14.20
CA SER A 135 -15.14 -1.17 13.16
C SER A 135 -15.42 -0.59 11.76
N PRO A 136 -14.52 -0.80 10.79
CA PRO A 136 -14.83 -0.50 9.40
C PRO A 136 -16.11 -1.25 9.00
N PRO A 137 -17.09 -0.60 8.35
CA PRO A 137 -18.38 -1.22 8.05
C PRO A 137 -18.30 -2.45 7.14
N SER A 138 -17.16 -2.65 6.46
CA SER A 138 -16.81 -3.88 5.77
C SER A 138 -15.32 -4.19 5.93
N TYR A 139 -14.99 -5.40 6.36
CA TYR A 139 -13.61 -5.74 6.77
C TYR A 139 -12.71 -6.14 5.60
N TYR A 140 -13.29 -6.57 4.48
CA TYR A 140 -12.55 -7.23 3.40
C TYR A 140 -12.44 -6.36 2.15
N HIS A 141 -11.23 -6.09 1.72
CA HIS A 141 -10.95 -5.19 0.60
C HIS A 141 -9.58 -5.56 -0.03
N SER A 142 -9.29 -6.85 -0.21
CA SER A 142 -8.10 -7.25 -0.99
C SER A 142 -8.21 -6.76 -2.42
N ARG A 143 -7.10 -6.44 -3.07
CA ARG A 143 -7.08 -5.94 -4.46
C ARG A 143 -7.96 -4.69 -4.65
N SER A 144 -8.11 -3.89 -3.60
CA SER A 144 -8.77 -2.59 -3.64
C SER A 144 -7.76 -1.47 -3.87
N GLN A 145 -8.27 -0.28 -4.18
CA GLN A 145 -7.48 0.94 -4.20
C GLN A 145 -7.96 1.91 -3.13
N THR A 146 -7.07 2.82 -2.78
CA THR A 146 -7.35 3.87 -1.81
C THR A 146 -6.89 5.23 -2.30
N VAL A 147 -7.64 6.27 -1.95
CA VAL A 147 -7.28 7.67 -2.22
C VAL A 147 -7.47 8.50 -0.95
N CYS A 148 -6.59 9.48 -0.76
CA CYS A 148 -6.68 10.46 0.32
C CYS A 148 -7.16 11.80 -0.25
N ASP A 149 -8.14 12.44 0.40
CA ASP A 149 -8.46 13.83 0.12
C ASP A 149 -7.63 14.83 0.95
N LYS A 150 -7.74 16.12 0.61
CA LYS A 150 -6.99 17.19 1.29
C LYS A 150 -7.43 17.41 2.75
N THR A 151 -8.54 16.82 3.17
CA THR A 151 -9.08 16.93 4.53
C THR A 151 -8.65 15.76 5.42
N GLY A 152 -7.84 14.84 4.90
CA GLY A 152 -7.41 13.66 5.64
C GLY A 152 -8.45 12.54 5.65
N LYS A 153 -9.40 12.52 4.71
CA LYS A 153 -10.30 11.38 4.55
C LYS A 153 -9.75 10.42 3.51
N MET A 154 -9.67 9.16 3.94
CA MET A 154 -9.20 8.02 3.18
C MET A 154 -10.39 7.23 2.65
N TYR A 155 -10.42 6.96 1.35
CA TYR A 155 -11.51 6.29 0.66
C TYR A 155 -11.02 4.97 0.08
N ARG A 156 -11.47 3.84 0.65
CA ARG A 156 -11.15 2.49 0.18
C ARG A 156 -12.39 1.85 -0.41
N PHE A 157 -12.37 1.57 -1.71
CA PHE A 157 -13.51 1.04 -2.42
C PHE A 157 -13.31 -0.39 -2.89
N GLY A 158 -14.35 -1.21 -2.70
CA GLY A 158 -14.44 -2.53 -3.29
C GLY A 158 -13.31 -3.46 -2.86
N GLY A 159 -12.82 -4.28 -3.76
CA GLY A 159 -11.93 -5.38 -3.44
C GLY A 159 -12.70 -6.69 -3.29
N ASN A 160 -11.95 -7.76 -3.02
CA ASN A 160 -12.50 -9.08 -2.85
C ASN A 160 -12.08 -9.73 -1.54
N PHE A 161 -12.78 -10.80 -1.21
CA PHE A 161 -12.42 -11.75 -0.17
C PHE A 161 -12.46 -13.15 -0.76
N GLN A 162 -11.41 -13.93 -0.55
CA GLN A 162 -11.38 -15.31 -1.03
C GLN A 162 -10.98 -16.27 0.10
N PRO A 163 -11.90 -16.62 1.01
CA PRO A 163 -11.70 -17.74 1.90
C PRO A 163 -12.14 -19.00 1.16
N ILE A 164 -11.24 -19.71 0.50
CA ILE A 164 -11.48 -21.07 -0.06
C ILE A 164 -12.80 -21.20 -0.85
N GLY A 165 -12.78 -20.86 -2.14
CA GLY A 165 -13.95 -20.97 -3.02
C GLY A 165 -14.15 -19.75 -3.91
N ASN A 166 -15.41 -19.42 -4.20
CA ASN A 166 -15.78 -18.29 -5.06
C ASN A 166 -15.49 -16.95 -4.35
N PRO A 167 -14.79 -16.01 -5.02
CA PRO A 167 -14.48 -14.72 -4.43
C PRO A 167 -15.76 -13.90 -4.19
N VAL A 168 -15.89 -13.38 -2.98
CA VAL A 168 -16.94 -12.43 -2.62
C VAL A 168 -16.44 -11.03 -2.94
N ILE A 169 -17.20 -10.30 -3.75
CA ILE A 169 -16.81 -8.96 -4.20
C ILE A 169 -17.49 -7.92 -3.30
N ASN A 170 -16.67 -7.03 -2.74
CA ASN A 170 -17.14 -5.93 -1.93
C ASN A 170 -17.59 -4.77 -2.82
N ASN A 171 -18.74 -4.16 -2.51
CA ASN A 171 -19.27 -2.96 -3.16
C ASN A 171 -19.37 -1.75 -2.23
N LYS A 172 -18.77 -1.83 -1.04
CA LYS A 172 -18.75 -0.77 -0.04
C LYS A 172 -17.57 0.15 -0.27
N MET A 173 -17.81 1.42 0.02
CA MET A 173 -16.77 2.41 0.25
C MET A 173 -16.59 2.55 1.75
N ASN A 174 -15.40 2.22 2.24
CA ASN A 174 -15.01 2.56 3.61
C ASN A 174 -14.28 3.89 3.61
N ILE A 175 -14.68 4.77 4.52
CA ILE A 175 -14.12 6.11 4.65
C ILE A 175 -13.53 6.24 6.06
N LEU A 176 -12.21 6.38 6.16
CA LEU A 176 -11.55 6.70 7.42
C LEU A 176 -11.17 8.18 7.43
N ASP A 177 -11.66 8.92 8.41
CA ASP A 177 -11.12 10.24 8.73
C ASP A 177 -9.92 10.05 9.66
N ILE A 178 -8.71 10.40 9.21
CA ILE A 178 -7.46 10.09 9.94
C ILE A 178 -7.29 10.93 11.21
N HIS A 179 -7.97 12.08 11.30
CA HIS A 179 -7.88 13.00 12.42
C HIS A 179 -8.81 12.57 13.55
N THR A 180 -10.07 12.29 13.22
CA THR A 180 -11.07 11.81 14.19
C THR A 180 -10.94 10.31 14.43
N ARG A 181 -10.28 9.58 13.53
CA ARG A 181 -10.11 8.11 13.53
C ARG A 181 -11.42 7.35 13.43
N VAL A 182 -12.48 8.01 12.95
CA VAL A 182 -13.82 7.43 12.84
C VAL A 182 -14.02 6.85 11.45
N TRP A 183 -14.54 5.62 11.40
CA TRP A 183 -14.99 5.01 10.17
C TRP A 183 -16.41 5.43 9.78
N ARG A 184 -16.61 5.60 8.48
CA ARG A 184 -17.93 5.72 7.85
C ARG A 184 -17.99 4.78 6.65
N SER A 185 -19.21 4.50 6.18
CA SER A 185 -19.39 3.84 4.89
C SER A 185 -20.41 4.56 4.03
N SER A 186 -20.23 4.42 2.73
CA SER A 186 -21.23 4.75 1.73
C SER A 186 -21.42 3.57 0.77
N GLY A 187 -22.58 3.52 0.13
CA GLY A 187 -22.83 2.58 -0.96
C GLY A 187 -22.19 3.08 -2.26
N ALA A 188 -21.56 2.19 -3.01
CA ALA A 188 -21.08 2.47 -4.35
C ALA A 188 -21.64 1.45 -5.36
N PRO A 189 -21.71 1.79 -6.67
CA PRO A 189 -22.73 1.22 -7.56
C PRO A 189 -22.55 -0.27 -7.86
N VAL A 190 -21.32 -0.73 -8.09
CA VAL A 190 -21.00 -2.12 -8.44
C VAL A 190 -19.69 -2.49 -7.79
N GLY A 191 -19.63 -3.62 -7.08
CA GLY A 191 -18.39 -4.08 -6.46
C GLY A 191 -17.34 -4.44 -7.51
N MET A 192 -16.08 -4.17 -7.24
CA MET A 192 -14.98 -4.45 -8.16
C MET A 192 -13.65 -4.55 -7.43
N TYR A 193 -12.72 -5.31 -7.99
CA TYR A 193 -11.35 -5.48 -7.49
C TYR A 193 -10.36 -5.40 -8.67
N ASP A 194 -9.06 -5.29 -8.40
CA ASP A 194 -8.00 -5.06 -9.41
C ASP A 194 -8.22 -3.81 -10.28
N HIS A 195 -9.04 -2.88 -9.80
CA HIS A 195 -9.29 -1.60 -10.46
C HIS A 195 -8.23 -0.58 -10.08
N THR A 196 -8.20 0.55 -10.79
CA THR A 196 -7.48 1.76 -10.38
C THR A 196 -8.45 2.76 -9.77
N GLY A 197 -7.96 3.60 -8.84
CA GLY A 197 -8.73 4.69 -8.24
C GLY A 197 -7.95 6.00 -8.32
N THR A 198 -8.59 7.10 -8.70
CA THR A 198 -7.94 8.42 -8.79
C THR A 198 -8.88 9.51 -8.28
N LEU A 199 -8.42 10.27 -7.30
CA LEU A 199 -9.13 11.47 -6.83
C LEU A 199 -8.83 12.64 -7.77
N LEU A 200 -9.89 13.22 -8.32
CA LEU A 200 -9.83 14.39 -9.18
C LEU A 200 -9.94 15.70 -8.38
N PRO A 201 -9.42 16.83 -8.89
CA PRO A 201 -9.49 18.13 -8.23
C PRO A 201 -10.92 18.62 -7.93
N ASN A 202 -11.91 18.14 -8.67
CA ASN A 202 -13.32 18.48 -8.50
C ASN A 202 -14.05 17.61 -7.45
N GLY A 203 -13.33 16.81 -6.66
CA GLY A 203 -13.90 16.00 -5.59
C GLY A 203 -14.61 14.74 -6.09
N TYR A 204 -14.28 14.25 -7.29
CA TYR A 204 -14.72 12.94 -7.74
C TYR A 204 -13.58 11.93 -7.62
N ILE A 205 -13.87 10.74 -7.12
CA ILE A 205 -13.02 9.57 -7.25
C ILE A 205 -13.47 8.80 -8.48
N VAL A 206 -12.56 8.57 -9.41
CA VAL A 206 -12.78 7.82 -10.64
C VAL A 206 -12.17 6.44 -10.52
N TYR A 207 -12.94 5.43 -10.89
CA TYR A 207 -12.53 4.03 -10.91
C TYR A 207 -12.55 3.49 -12.34
N ILE A 208 -11.42 2.92 -12.78
CA ILE A 208 -11.22 2.43 -14.14
C ILE A 208 -10.69 1.00 -14.10
N GLY A 209 -11.29 0.15 -14.95
CA GLY A 209 -10.88 -1.25 -15.13
C GLY A 209 -11.31 -2.16 -13.97
N GLY A 210 -10.49 -3.18 -13.73
CA GLY A 210 -10.72 -4.19 -12.70
C GLY A 210 -11.63 -5.34 -13.16
N ARG A 211 -12.14 -6.07 -12.17
CA ARG A 211 -12.93 -7.28 -12.36
C ARG A 211 -14.24 -7.22 -11.58
N PHE A 212 -15.27 -7.82 -12.17
CA PHE A 212 -16.56 -8.08 -11.52
C PHE A 212 -17.01 -9.50 -11.88
N ASN A 213 -17.26 -10.34 -10.88
CA ASN A 213 -17.56 -11.78 -11.00
C ASN A 213 -16.63 -12.49 -11.98
N GLU A 214 -15.31 -12.33 -11.81
CA GLU A 214 -14.26 -12.87 -12.70
C GLU A 214 -14.26 -12.34 -14.15
N LEU A 215 -15.17 -11.43 -14.51
CA LEU A 215 -15.18 -10.79 -15.82
C LEU A 215 -14.37 -9.49 -15.78
N LEU A 216 -13.56 -9.29 -16.81
CA LEU A 216 -12.82 -8.03 -17.01
C LEU A 216 -13.81 -6.90 -17.30
N VAL A 217 -13.65 -5.80 -16.56
CA VAL A 217 -14.40 -4.57 -16.81
C VAL A 217 -13.76 -3.84 -17.99
N ASN A 218 -14.56 -3.52 -19.00
CA ASN A 218 -14.09 -2.75 -20.16
C ASN A 218 -13.54 -1.39 -19.72
N MET A 219 -12.33 -1.03 -20.16
CA MET A 219 -11.64 0.21 -19.77
C MET A 219 -12.42 1.50 -20.10
N SER A 220 -13.36 1.46 -21.05
CA SER A 220 -14.26 2.58 -21.37
C SER A 220 -15.39 2.77 -20.34
N LYS A 221 -15.64 1.77 -19.48
CA LYS A 221 -16.61 1.87 -18.39
C LYS A 221 -15.94 2.55 -17.19
N VAL A 222 -16.28 3.81 -16.99
CA VAL A 222 -15.74 4.63 -15.92
C VAL A 222 -16.78 4.82 -14.81
N ASN A 223 -16.49 4.29 -13.63
CA ASN A 223 -17.33 4.50 -12.44
C ASN A 223 -16.82 5.71 -11.67
N ARG A 224 -17.74 6.45 -11.02
CA ARG A 224 -17.39 7.65 -10.26
C ARG A 224 -18.10 7.69 -8.92
N HIS A 225 -17.40 8.15 -7.89
CA HIS A 225 -17.96 8.47 -6.59
C HIS A 225 -17.68 9.94 -6.30
N ARG A 226 -18.70 10.71 -5.94
CA ARG A 226 -18.51 12.11 -5.51
C ARG A 226 -18.23 12.11 -4.01
N LEU A 227 -17.21 12.84 -3.56
CA LEU A 227 -17.02 13.09 -2.14
C LEU A 227 -18.29 13.79 -1.62
N ILE A 228 -18.93 13.18 -0.63
CA ILE A 228 -20.09 13.79 0.04
C ILE A 228 -19.55 14.93 0.89
N ASP A 229 -20.09 16.14 0.67
CA ASP A 229 -19.80 17.32 1.50
C ASP A 229 -20.23 17.12 2.96
#